data_AF-A0A927EAL2-F1
#
_entry.id   AF-A0A927EAL2-F1
#
_cell.length_a   1.000
_cell.length_b   1.000
_cell.length_c   1.000
_cell.angle_alpha   90.00
_cell.angle_beta   90.00
_cell.angle_gamma   90.00
#
_symmetry.space_group_name_H-M   'P 1'
#
loop_
_entity.id
_entity.type
_entity.pdbx_description
1 polymer ?
#
loop_
_entity_poly.entity_id
_entity_poly.type
_entity_poly.pdbx_seq_one_letter_code
_entity_poly.pdbx_strand_id
1 'polypeptide(L)'
;MSAPPSENAAAGTEAFPPVEFGRSSEGFPVARVGDNAFAMLPGPNQRHYLASGWRISRPLVEWRRSDFFGHDGALSDEAAFRARVAENAEHQRERKALGRREAHSRAPTPWGTSQGATEYAVGVICHSTAGHGGFHLSAERNRKVHPMLRVPSGYYEEDEAWAIVAITFPELFTGFERRCAEKTLQDSWPDAWEAIFATVLQPGESVEKDRRAFEREHATDWIVVSAITSSRQKGMIECVATLGRKRAPGTEKRRFLVPAGEYEVGRFGFVIDPDRHQVYGGPSDFVGWQGRAS
;
A
#
# COMPACT_ATOMS: atom_id res chain seq x y z
N MET A 1 53.05 18.03 -34.83
CA MET A 1 51.59 18.06 -35.05
C MET A 1 50.97 17.46 -33.80
N SER A 2 50.71 18.29 -32.79
CA SER A 2 50.16 17.89 -31.49
C SER A 2 48.68 18.28 -31.47
N ALA A 3 47.80 17.31 -31.26
CA ALA A 3 46.38 17.55 -31.07
C ALA A 3 46.13 18.13 -29.66
N PRO A 4 45.24 19.12 -29.49
CA PRO A 4 44.90 19.61 -28.16
C PRO A 4 43.95 18.61 -27.46
N PRO A 5 44.02 18.47 -26.13
CA PRO A 5 43.02 17.74 -25.38
C PRO A 5 41.73 18.54 -25.36
N SER A 6 40.63 17.92 -25.81
CA SER A 6 39.29 18.47 -25.69
C SER A 6 38.91 18.56 -24.22
N GLU A 7 38.65 19.79 -23.78
CA GLU A 7 38.15 20.11 -22.43
C GLU A 7 36.85 19.35 -22.16
N ASN A 8 36.83 18.65 -21.02
CA ASN A 8 35.62 18.06 -20.44
C ASN A 8 34.58 19.17 -20.24
N ALA A 9 33.50 19.09 -21.00
CA ALA A 9 32.30 19.86 -20.75
C ALA A 9 31.84 19.60 -19.32
N ALA A 10 31.80 20.68 -18.52
CA ALA A 10 31.28 20.69 -17.17
C ALA A 10 29.93 19.97 -17.12
N ALA A 11 29.82 18.99 -16.21
CA ALA A 11 28.56 18.35 -15.86
C ALA A 11 27.61 19.44 -15.36
N GLY A 12 26.72 19.89 -16.24
CA GLY A 12 25.63 20.79 -15.89
C GLY A 12 24.80 20.13 -14.80
N THR A 13 24.52 20.87 -13.74
CA THR A 13 23.43 20.58 -12.81
C THR A 13 22.14 20.53 -13.64
N GLU A 14 21.79 19.35 -14.15
CA GLU A 14 20.52 19.15 -14.84
C GLU A 14 19.40 19.46 -13.85
N ALA A 15 18.79 20.63 -14.05
CA ALA A 15 17.54 21.00 -13.40
C ALA A 15 16.57 19.83 -13.55
N PHE A 16 15.95 19.44 -12.44
CA PHE A 16 14.99 18.34 -12.42
C PHE A 16 13.89 18.63 -13.46
N PRO A 17 13.51 17.66 -14.32
CA PRO A 17 12.62 17.92 -15.45
C PRO A 17 11.31 18.56 -14.97
N PRO A 18 10.85 19.65 -15.60
CA PRO A 18 9.63 20.32 -15.21
C PRO A 18 8.42 19.41 -15.45
N VAL A 19 7.38 19.60 -14.64
CA VAL A 19 6.10 18.92 -14.85
C VAL A 19 5.40 19.52 -16.08
N GLU A 20 5.10 18.68 -17.05
CA GLU A 20 4.36 19.07 -18.26
C GLU A 20 2.91 18.60 -18.12
N PHE A 21 1.94 19.52 -18.08
CA PHE A 21 0.50 19.20 -18.05
C PHE A 21 -0.12 19.40 -19.43
N GLY A 22 -1.12 18.59 -19.78
CA GLY A 22 -1.84 18.71 -21.03
C GLY A 22 -3.16 17.95 -21.06
N ARG A 23 -3.71 17.80 -22.27
CA ARG A 23 -4.88 16.95 -22.55
C ARG A 23 -4.47 15.87 -23.55
N SER A 24 -5.02 14.67 -23.37
CA SER A 24 -4.83 13.54 -24.28
C SER A 24 -5.66 13.71 -25.56
N SER A 25 -5.46 12.80 -26.53
CA SER A 25 -6.27 12.73 -27.76
C SER A 25 -7.74 12.42 -27.49
N GLU A 26 -8.04 11.86 -26.31
CA GLU A 26 -9.37 11.49 -25.85
C GLU A 26 -9.93 12.52 -24.85
N GLY A 27 -9.25 13.66 -24.68
CA GLY A 27 -9.72 14.83 -23.94
C GLY A 27 -9.51 14.81 -22.43
N PHE A 28 -8.96 13.73 -21.86
CA PHE A 28 -8.71 13.63 -20.42
C PHE A 28 -7.39 14.33 -20.00
N PRO A 29 -7.27 14.81 -18.75
CA PRO A 29 -6.05 15.43 -18.24
C PRO A 29 -4.88 14.44 -18.18
N VAL A 30 -3.70 14.90 -18.61
CA VAL A 30 -2.45 14.13 -18.58
C VAL A 30 -1.29 14.97 -18.07
N ALA A 31 -0.26 14.32 -17.56
CA ALA A 31 0.98 14.96 -17.19
C ALA A 31 2.21 14.06 -17.42
N ARG A 32 3.36 14.69 -17.66
CA ARG A 32 4.67 14.02 -17.75
C ARG A 32 5.60 14.57 -16.66
N VAL A 33 6.33 13.67 -16.00
CA VAL A 33 7.40 13.98 -15.04
C VAL A 33 8.57 13.05 -15.30
N GLY A 34 9.61 13.55 -15.98
CA GLY A 34 10.70 12.69 -16.47
C GLY A 34 10.18 11.60 -17.41
N ASP A 35 10.51 10.34 -17.11
CA ASP A 35 10.04 9.16 -17.85
C ASP A 35 8.61 8.72 -17.43
N ASN A 36 8.04 9.29 -16.36
CA ASN A 36 6.73 8.93 -15.86
C ASN A 36 5.63 9.69 -16.60
N ALA A 37 4.58 8.98 -16.97
CA ALA A 37 3.36 9.54 -17.53
C ALA A 37 2.19 9.31 -16.58
N PHE A 38 1.34 10.32 -16.42
CA PHE A 38 0.16 10.28 -15.57
C PHE A 38 -1.08 10.69 -16.35
N ALA A 39 -2.21 10.07 -16.05
CA ALA A 39 -3.52 10.46 -16.56
C ALA A 39 -4.56 10.47 -15.44
N MET A 40 -5.51 11.38 -15.53
CA MET A 40 -6.74 11.34 -14.75
C MET A 40 -7.82 10.69 -15.60
N LEU A 41 -8.17 9.46 -15.27
CA LEU A 41 -9.10 8.65 -16.07
C LEU A 41 -10.45 8.49 -15.36
N PRO A 42 -11.55 8.39 -16.13
CA PRO A 42 -12.87 8.15 -15.56
C PRO A 42 -12.96 6.70 -15.05
N GLY A 43 -13.45 6.55 -13.82
CA GLY A 43 -13.83 5.30 -13.20
C GLY A 43 -15.35 5.17 -13.01
N PRO A 44 -15.82 4.08 -12.38
CA PRO A 44 -17.24 3.89 -12.08
C PRO A 44 -17.82 5.03 -11.23
N ASN A 45 -19.12 5.30 -11.39
CA ASN A 45 -19.89 6.25 -10.56
C ASN A 45 -19.35 7.70 -10.57
N GLN A 46 -18.96 8.22 -11.74
CA GLN A 46 -18.41 9.57 -11.91
C GLN A 46 -17.14 9.85 -11.07
N ARG A 47 -16.47 8.81 -10.58
CA ARG A 47 -15.19 8.93 -9.90
C ARG A 47 -14.07 8.99 -10.93
N HIS A 48 -12.93 9.54 -10.54
CA HIS A 48 -11.72 9.49 -11.34
C HIS A 48 -10.67 8.66 -10.62
N TYR A 49 -9.63 8.25 -11.34
CA TYR A 49 -8.45 7.62 -10.77
C TYR A 49 -7.19 8.10 -11.47
N LEU A 50 -6.09 8.06 -10.73
CA LEU A 50 -4.76 8.28 -11.28
C LEU A 50 -4.32 7.01 -12.00
N ALA A 51 -3.86 7.15 -13.23
CA ALA A 51 -3.23 6.08 -13.96
C ALA A 51 -1.82 6.44 -14.37
N SER A 52 -0.95 5.46 -14.39
CA SER A 52 0.46 5.62 -14.74
C SER A 52 0.83 4.87 -16.01
N GLY A 53 1.76 5.48 -16.74
CA GLY A 53 2.45 4.92 -17.88
C GLY A 53 3.95 5.25 -17.79
N TRP A 54 4.73 4.64 -18.66
CA TRP A 54 6.19 4.75 -18.62
C TRP A 54 6.76 4.97 -20.01
N ARG A 55 7.67 5.94 -20.14
CA ARG A 55 8.42 6.26 -21.37
C ARG A 55 7.54 6.45 -22.61
N ILE A 56 6.47 7.21 -22.48
CA ILE A 56 5.64 7.60 -23.62
C ILE A 56 6.30 8.79 -24.33
N SER A 57 7.04 8.51 -25.40
CA SER A 57 7.84 9.51 -26.10
C SER A 57 7.03 10.50 -26.96
N ARG A 58 5.84 10.10 -27.42
CA ARG A 58 4.99 10.96 -28.27
C ARG A 58 4.43 12.16 -27.51
N PRO A 59 4.01 13.25 -28.18
CA PRO A 59 3.41 14.42 -27.54
C PRO A 59 2.17 14.07 -26.69
N LEU A 60 1.92 14.82 -25.62
CA LEU A 60 0.80 14.56 -24.68
C LEU A 60 -0.57 14.49 -25.39
N VAL A 61 -0.76 15.32 -26.42
CA VAL A 61 -1.99 15.38 -27.22
C VAL A 61 -2.27 14.10 -28.01
N GLU A 62 -1.27 13.24 -28.20
CA GLU A 62 -1.42 11.95 -28.88
C GLU A 62 -1.61 10.78 -27.91
N TRP A 63 -1.60 11.04 -26.60
CA TRP A 63 -1.78 9.99 -25.60
C TRP A 63 -3.22 9.47 -25.62
N ARG A 64 -3.39 8.20 -25.27
CA ARG A 64 -4.65 7.45 -25.29
C ARG A 64 -4.76 6.66 -24.00
N ARG A 65 -5.97 6.25 -23.63
CA ARG A 65 -6.21 5.40 -22.46
C ARG A 65 -5.30 4.17 -22.42
N SER A 66 -5.03 3.55 -23.58
CA SER A 66 -4.25 2.32 -23.71
C SER A 66 -2.77 2.46 -23.32
N ASP A 67 -2.24 3.68 -23.23
CA ASP A 67 -0.83 3.89 -22.86
C ASP A 67 -0.57 3.77 -21.35
N PHE A 68 -1.65 3.75 -20.56
CA PHE A 68 -1.60 3.71 -19.10
C PHE A 68 -1.98 2.32 -18.61
N PHE A 69 -1.04 1.66 -17.96
CA PHE A 69 -1.20 0.30 -17.44
C PHE A 69 -1.32 0.26 -15.92
N GLY A 70 -0.95 1.33 -15.21
CA GLY A 70 -1.08 1.42 -13.75
C GLY A 70 -2.40 2.04 -13.28
N HIS A 71 -2.79 1.71 -12.06
CA HIS A 71 -3.96 2.28 -11.38
C HIS A 71 -3.57 2.69 -9.95
N ASP A 72 -3.31 3.98 -9.76
CA ASP A 72 -2.64 4.55 -8.58
C ASP A 72 -3.61 5.25 -7.60
N GLY A 73 -4.88 4.82 -7.61
CA GLY A 73 -5.90 5.21 -6.64
C GLY A 73 -6.88 6.27 -7.14
N ALA A 74 -7.92 6.51 -6.36
CA ALA A 74 -9.00 7.41 -6.72
C ALA A 74 -8.58 8.90 -6.67
N LEU A 75 -9.22 9.71 -7.52
CA LEU A 75 -9.09 11.15 -7.58
C LEU A 75 -10.48 11.80 -7.52
N SER A 76 -10.61 12.88 -6.74
CA SER A 76 -11.84 13.66 -6.69
C SER A 76 -12.02 14.49 -7.96
N ASP A 77 -10.95 15.14 -8.42
CA ASP A 77 -10.99 16.18 -9.45
C ASP A 77 -9.60 16.44 -10.07
N GLU A 78 -9.53 17.41 -10.99
CA GLU A 78 -8.28 17.81 -11.66
C GLU A 78 -7.29 18.51 -10.71
N ALA A 79 -7.75 19.15 -9.63
CA ALA A 79 -6.85 19.74 -8.65
C ALA A 79 -6.13 18.65 -7.85
N ALA A 80 -6.85 17.59 -7.43
CA ALA A 80 -6.26 16.40 -6.82
C ALA A 80 -5.27 15.71 -7.77
N PHE A 81 -5.59 15.63 -9.06
CA PHE A 81 -4.66 15.13 -10.08
C PHE A 81 -3.35 15.94 -10.10
N ARG A 82 -3.45 17.27 -10.20
CA ARG A 82 -2.28 18.17 -10.24
C ARG A 82 -1.44 18.07 -8.97
N ALA A 83 -2.08 18.00 -7.80
CA ALA A 83 -1.40 17.83 -6.52
C ALA A 83 -0.61 16.52 -6.47
N ARG A 84 -1.20 15.41 -6.93
CA ARG A 84 -0.54 14.10 -6.95
C ARG A 84 0.65 14.07 -7.91
N VAL A 85 0.53 14.70 -9.07
CA VAL A 85 1.64 14.84 -10.02
C VAL A 85 2.76 15.71 -9.44
N ALA A 86 2.42 16.81 -8.76
CA ALA A 86 3.40 17.68 -8.11
C ALA A 86 4.14 16.96 -6.96
N GLU A 87 3.42 16.20 -6.13
CA GLU A 87 4.01 15.35 -5.08
C GLU A 87 4.97 14.32 -5.67
N ASN A 88 4.61 13.68 -6.78
CA ASN A 88 5.49 12.74 -7.47
C ASN A 88 6.75 13.42 -8.01
N ALA A 89 6.63 14.60 -8.62
CA ALA A 89 7.76 15.38 -9.11
C ALA A 89 8.71 15.79 -7.99
N GLU A 90 8.17 16.22 -6.84
CA GLU A 90 8.95 16.51 -5.65
C GLU A 90 9.66 15.25 -5.12
N HIS A 91 8.93 14.13 -5.01
CA HIS A 91 9.50 12.86 -4.58
C HIS A 91 10.64 12.41 -5.49
N GLN A 92 10.49 12.49 -6.81
CA GLN A 92 11.58 12.15 -7.75
C GLN A 92 12.79 13.10 -7.61
N ARG A 93 12.55 14.40 -7.41
CA ARG A 93 13.61 15.40 -7.18
C ARG A 93 14.40 15.08 -5.91
N GLU A 94 13.70 14.82 -4.81
CA GLU A 94 14.32 14.44 -3.54
C GLU A 94 15.07 13.11 -3.67
N ARG A 95 14.50 12.09 -4.33
CA ARG A 95 15.19 10.81 -4.60
C ARG A 95 16.50 11.01 -5.36
N LYS A 96 16.51 11.87 -6.39
CA LYS A 96 17.73 12.21 -7.13
C LYS A 96 18.75 12.90 -6.22
N ALA A 97 18.30 13.83 -5.38
CA ALA A 97 19.16 14.56 -4.44
C ALA A 97 19.76 13.66 -3.34
N LEU A 98 19.04 12.62 -2.92
CA LEU A 98 19.52 11.63 -1.93
C LEU A 98 20.65 10.74 -2.47
N GLY A 99 20.87 10.68 -3.79
CA GLY A 99 22.04 10.04 -4.38
C GLY A 99 22.20 8.55 -4.04
N ARG A 100 21.08 7.85 -3.80
CA ARG A 100 21.08 6.41 -3.45
C ARG A 100 21.78 5.60 -4.53
N ARG A 101 22.59 4.63 -4.13
CA ARG A 101 23.42 3.85 -5.06
C ARG A 101 22.82 2.48 -5.26
N GLU A 102 22.49 2.17 -6.50
CA GLU A 102 22.01 0.84 -6.88
C GLU A 102 23.17 -0.05 -7.33
N ALA A 103 23.11 -1.31 -6.93
CA ALA A 103 24.08 -2.33 -7.32
C ALA A 103 23.39 -3.69 -7.47
N HIS A 104 23.91 -4.52 -8.37
CA HIS A 104 23.57 -5.95 -8.33
C HIS A 104 24.12 -6.55 -7.03
N SER A 105 23.33 -7.41 -6.40
CA SER A 105 23.73 -8.14 -5.22
C SER A 105 23.35 -9.60 -5.38
N ARG A 106 24.06 -10.48 -4.69
CA ARG A 106 23.73 -11.90 -4.51
C ARG A 106 23.79 -12.29 -3.04
N ALA A 107 23.69 -11.30 -2.15
CA ALA A 107 23.71 -11.53 -0.72
C ALA A 107 22.53 -12.43 -0.32
N PRO A 108 22.73 -13.40 0.58
CA PRO A 108 21.62 -14.14 1.17
C PRO A 108 20.82 -13.21 2.07
N THR A 109 19.50 -13.20 1.91
CA THR A 109 18.56 -12.46 2.77
C THR A 109 17.49 -13.42 3.29
N PRO A 110 16.71 -13.03 4.33
CA PRO A 110 15.58 -13.83 4.78
C PRO A 110 14.53 -14.12 3.71
N TRP A 111 14.47 -13.29 2.66
CA TRP A 111 13.53 -13.44 1.54
C TRP A 111 14.14 -14.17 0.33
N GLY A 112 15.32 -14.77 0.50
CA GLY A 112 16.08 -15.45 -0.54
C GLY A 112 17.26 -14.62 -1.03
N THR A 113 17.84 -15.05 -2.16
CA THR A 113 19.02 -14.38 -2.73
C THR A 113 18.62 -13.02 -3.30
N SER A 114 19.30 -11.98 -2.83
CA SER A 114 19.18 -10.63 -3.39
C SER A 114 19.48 -10.65 -4.89
N GLN A 115 18.76 -9.84 -5.66
CA GLN A 115 18.95 -9.61 -7.09
C GLN A 115 19.35 -8.15 -7.37
N GLY A 116 18.99 -7.25 -6.44
CA GLY A 116 19.41 -5.86 -6.43
C GLY A 116 19.54 -5.36 -5.00
N ALA A 117 20.42 -4.38 -4.81
CA ALA A 117 20.59 -3.67 -3.57
C ALA A 117 20.66 -2.17 -3.84
N THR A 118 19.97 -1.38 -3.02
CA THR A 118 20.06 0.07 -3.00
C THR A 118 20.70 0.48 -1.67
N GLU A 119 21.90 1.05 -1.72
CA GLU A 119 22.57 1.62 -0.56
C GLU A 119 22.02 3.03 -0.31
N TYR A 120 21.37 3.21 0.84
CA TYR A 120 20.84 4.50 1.29
C TYR A 120 21.91 5.27 2.06
N ALA A 121 22.71 4.55 2.85
CA ALA A 121 23.90 5.05 3.54
C ALA A 121 24.76 3.86 3.97
N VAL A 122 25.98 4.14 4.45
CA VAL A 122 26.83 3.12 5.06
C VAL A 122 26.08 2.38 6.16
N GLY A 123 25.88 1.08 5.94
CA GLY A 123 25.18 0.18 6.86
C GLY A 123 23.65 0.24 6.81
N VAL A 124 23.05 0.88 5.80
CA VAL A 124 21.60 0.91 5.52
C VAL A 124 21.36 0.54 4.06
N ILE A 125 20.96 -0.71 3.81
CA ILE A 125 20.84 -1.27 2.46
C ILE A 125 19.44 -1.82 2.27
N CYS A 126 18.74 -1.42 1.21
CA CYS A 126 17.50 -2.07 0.80
C CYS A 126 17.84 -3.18 -0.20
N HIS A 127 17.40 -4.40 0.05
CA HIS A 127 17.55 -5.54 -0.85
C HIS A 127 16.23 -5.83 -1.55
N SER A 128 16.32 -6.10 -2.85
CA SER A 128 15.22 -6.64 -3.65
C SER A 128 15.57 -8.07 -4.08
N THR A 129 14.57 -8.95 -4.02
CA THR A 129 14.63 -10.37 -4.41
C THR A 129 13.51 -10.65 -5.43
N ALA A 130 13.40 -11.90 -5.90
CA ALA A 130 12.45 -12.29 -6.94
C ALA A 130 10.96 -12.07 -6.58
N GLY A 131 10.61 -12.06 -5.30
CA GLY A 131 9.21 -11.92 -4.87
C GLY A 131 9.00 -11.00 -3.68
N HIS A 132 10.06 -10.41 -3.15
CA HIS A 132 10.01 -9.59 -1.94
C HIS A 132 11.28 -8.74 -1.79
N GLY A 133 11.39 -7.98 -0.71
CA GLY A 133 12.58 -7.27 -0.31
C GLY A 133 12.51 -6.74 1.12
N GLY A 134 13.42 -5.82 1.41
CA GLY A 134 13.43 -5.07 2.65
C GLY A 134 14.80 -4.51 2.99
N PHE A 135 14.86 -3.78 4.10
CA PHE A 135 16.07 -3.16 4.59
C PHE A 135 16.88 -4.10 5.47
N HIS A 136 18.19 -4.08 5.28
CA HIS A 136 19.17 -4.61 6.20
C HIS A 136 19.95 -3.47 6.85
N LEU A 137 19.97 -3.46 8.17
CA LEU A 137 20.78 -2.56 8.98
C LEU A 137 22.00 -3.29 9.53
N SER A 138 23.18 -2.70 9.34
CA SER A 138 24.37 -3.12 10.10
C SER A 138 24.11 -3.08 11.61
N ALA A 139 24.84 -3.87 12.39
CA ALA A 139 24.66 -3.91 13.84
C ALA A 139 24.74 -2.53 14.51
N GLU A 140 25.61 -1.64 14.00
CA GLU A 140 25.72 -0.26 14.50
C GLU A 140 24.46 0.56 14.22
N ARG A 141 23.94 0.51 12.99
CA ARG A 141 22.70 1.20 12.61
C ARG A 141 21.50 0.61 13.36
N ASN A 142 21.43 -0.71 13.49
CA ASN A 142 20.32 -1.38 14.16
C ASN A 142 20.22 -1.00 15.65
N ARG A 143 21.34 -0.69 16.31
CA ARG A 143 21.35 -0.18 17.69
C ARG A 143 20.71 1.21 17.85
N LYS A 144 20.55 1.98 16.77
CA LYS A 144 19.88 3.28 16.79
C LYS A 144 18.35 3.16 16.71
N VAL A 145 17.83 2.04 16.23
CA VAL A 145 16.38 1.77 16.20
C VAL A 145 15.85 1.68 17.63
N HIS A 146 14.70 2.31 17.90
CA HIS A 146 14.07 2.30 19.22
C HIS A 146 13.82 0.85 19.71
N PRO A 147 14.10 0.50 20.98
CA PRO A 147 14.00 -0.88 21.46
C PRO A 147 12.64 -1.55 21.22
N MET A 148 11.52 -0.80 21.27
CA MET A 148 10.18 -1.35 21.00
C MET A 148 9.96 -1.77 19.54
N LEU A 149 10.76 -1.27 18.60
CA LEU A 149 10.63 -1.53 17.16
C LEU A 149 11.82 -2.33 16.61
N ARG A 150 12.87 -2.53 17.41
CA ARG A 150 14.14 -3.10 16.94
C ARG A 150 13.99 -4.60 16.65
N VAL A 151 14.27 -4.99 15.42
CA VAL A 151 14.36 -6.40 15.02
C VAL A 151 15.80 -6.91 15.25
N PRO A 152 16.03 -7.97 16.05
CA PRO A 152 17.38 -8.43 16.38
C PRO A 152 18.24 -8.82 15.18
N SER A 153 17.62 -9.38 14.13
CA SER A 153 18.32 -9.78 12.91
C SER A 153 18.82 -8.60 12.07
N GLY A 154 18.28 -7.39 12.29
CA GLY A 154 18.57 -6.21 11.48
C GLY A 154 17.87 -6.19 10.12
N TYR A 155 17.03 -7.18 9.82
CA TYR A 155 16.23 -7.23 8.59
C TYR A 155 14.81 -6.73 8.84
N TYR A 156 14.38 -5.75 8.04
CA TYR A 156 13.10 -5.07 8.10
C TYR A 156 12.41 -5.22 6.74
N GLU A 157 11.34 -5.99 6.73
CA GLU A 157 10.47 -6.33 5.58
C GLU A 157 9.87 -5.08 4.88
N GLU A 158 9.66 -5.16 3.56
CA GLU A 158 9.36 -3.99 2.69
C GLU A 158 7.92 -3.46 2.71
N ASP A 159 6.92 -4.23 3.13
CA ASP A 159 5.53 -3.80 3.18
C ASP A 159 5.24 -2.99 4.45
N GLU A 160 5.78 -3.42 5.59
CA GLU A 160 5.49 -2.78 6.88
C GLU A 160 6.76 -2.31 7.61
N ALA A 161 7.73 -3.20 7.82
CA ALA A 161 8.84 -2.93 8.74
C ALA A 161 9.86 -1.91 8.21
N TRP A 162 9.89 -1.63 6.91
CA TRP A 162 10.68 -0.56 6.31
C TRP A 162 10.38 0.80 6.94
N ALA A 163 9.14 1.01 7.40
CA ALA A 163 8.71 2.23 8.07
C ALA A 163 9.55 2.52 9.33
N ILE A 164 9.95 1.47 10.05
CA ILE A 164 10.82 1.59 11.24
C ILE A 164 12.18 2.18 10.84
N VAL A 165 12.73 1.74 9.69
CA VAL A 165 14.00 2.26 9.17
C VAL A 165 13.86 3.71 8.76
N ALA A 166 12.78 4.07 8.06
CA ALA A 166 12.50 5.43 7.63
C ALA A 166 12.28 6.41 8.79
N ILE A 167 11.60 5.98 9.85
CA ILE A 167 11.41 6.77 11.07
C ILE A 167 12.72 6.91 11.87
N THR A 168 13.57 5.89 11.85
CA THR A 168 14.87 5.92 12.55
C THR A 168 15.89 6.82 11.83
N PHE A 169 15.88 6.85 10.50
CA PHE A 169 16.83 7.59 9.67
C PHE A 169 16.13 8.51 8.66
N PRO A 170 15.33 9.50 9.10
CA PRO A 170 14.46 10.28 8.24
C PRO A 170 15.21 11.04 7.13
N GLU A 171 16.48 11.39 7.35
CA GLU A 171 17.33 12.08 6.39
C GLU A 171 17.65 11.25 5.14
N LEU A 172 17.48 9.92 5.19
CA LEU A 172 17.72 9.03 4.06
C LEU A 172 16.50 8.87 3.15
N PHE A 173 15.38 9.50 3.53
CA PHE A 173 14.07 9.33 2.90
C PHE A 173 13.49 10.67 2.44
N THR A 174 12.74 10.60 1.34
CA THR A 174 11.99 11.73 0.81
C THR A 174 10.88 12.16 1.77
N GLY A 175 10.36 13.38 1.63
CA GLY A 175 9.19 13.83 2.38
C GLY A 175 7.98 12.91 2.18
N PHE A 176 7.79 12.41 0.96
CA PHE A 176 6.73 11.45 0.64
C PHE A 176 6.93 10.12 1.38
N GLU A 177 8.10 9.49 1.27
CA GLU A 177 8.40 8.22 1.96
C GLU A 177 8.27 8.36 3.48
N ARG A 178 8.66 9.50 4.06
CA ARG A 178 8.48 9.76 5.50
C ARG A 178 7.00 9.77 5.91
N ARG A 179 6.13 10.46 5.16
CA ARG A 179 4.68 10.45 5.42
C ARG A 179 4.08 9.04 5.30
N CYS A 180 4.51 8.28 4.30
CA CYS A 180 4.09 6.88 4.16
C CYS A 180 4.56 6.04 5.34
N ALA A 181 5.82 6.17 5.76
CA ALA A 181 6.38 5.45 6.90
C ALA A 181 5.67 5.80 8.21
N GLU A 182 5.35 7.08 8.45
CA GLU A 182 4.56 7.49 9.62
C GLU A 182 3.21 6.79 9.63
N LYS A 183 2.49 6.80 8.50
CA LYS A 183 1.18 6.14 8.40
C LYS A 183 1.28 4.63 8.62
N THR A 184 2.23 3.97 7.96
CA THR A 184 2.48 2.53 8.13
C THR A 184 2.82 2.21 9.58
N LEU A 185 3.65 3.01 10.25
CA LEU A 185 4.03 2.76 11.65
C LEU A 185 2.84 2.94 12.60
N GLN A 186 1.98 3.94 12.38
CA GLN A 186 0.73 4.13 13.13
C GLN A 186 -0.24 2.97 12.94
N ASP A 187 -0.30 2.40 11.73
CA ASP A 187 -1.18 1.28 11.42
C ASP A 187 -0.66 -0.06 11.96
N SER A 188 0.62 -0.35 11.83
CA SER A 188 1.21 -1.65 12.21
C SER A 188 1.64 -1.73 13.67
N TRP A 189 2.15 -0.63 14.24
CA TRP A 189 2.63 -0.58 15.64
C TRP A 189 2.09 0.64 16.40
N PRO A 190 0.75 0.81 16.51
CA PRO A 190 0.15 1.96 17.16
C PRO A 190 0.66 2.16 18.59
N ASP A 191 0.74 1.10 19.41
CA ASP A 191 1.17 1.25 20.81
C ASP A 191 2.62 1.74 20.91
N ALA A 192 3.50 1.30 20.00
CA ALA A 192 4.87 1.78 19.94
C ALA A 192 4.95 3.23 19.45
N TRP A 193 4.12 3.60 18.46
CA TRP A 193 3.98 4.98 18.01
C TRP A 193 3.60 5.90 19.17
N GLU A 194 2.54 5.58 19.91
CA GLU A 194 2.07 6.43 21.01
C GLU A 194 3.12 6.54 22.12
N ALA A 195 3.81 5.44 22.45
CA ALA A 195 4.86 5.44 23.46
C ALA A 195 6.09 6.26 23.05
N ILE A 196 6.52 6.17 21.78
CA ILE A 196 7.72 6.85 21.28
C ILE A 196 7.46 8.35 21.08
N PHE A 197 6.30 8.71 20.53
CA PHE A 197 5.96 10.08 20.15
C PHE A 197 5.07 10.80 21.17
N ALA A 198 4.73 10.15 22.28
CA ALA A 198 3.85 10.67 23.33
C ALA A 198 2.53 11.27 22.78
N THR A 199 1.99 10.66 21.73
CA THR A 199 0.81 11.13 21.00
C THR A 199 -0.23 10.05 20.95
N VAL A 200 -1.45 10.32 21.42
CA VAL A 200 -2.55 9.34 21.40
C VAL A 200 -3.30 9.43 20.07
N LEU A 201 -3.29 8.33 19.34
CA LEU A 201 -4.02 8.16 18.08
C LEU A 201 -5.52 8.07 18.34
N GLN A 202 -6.26 8.93 17.66
CA GLN A 202 -7.72 9.04 17.67
C GLN A 202 -8.37 7.96 16.78
N PRO A 203 -9.69 7.72 16.94
CA PRO A 203 -10.43 6.86 16.01
C PRO A 203 -10.24 7.29 14.56
N GLY A 204 -9.93 6.35 13.67
CA GLY A 204 -9.66 6.59 12.26
C GLY A 204 -8.17 6.79 11.91
N GLU A 205 -7.31 7.08 12.89
CA GLU A 205 -5.89 7.35 12.63
C GLU A 205 -5.04 6.08 12.52
N SER A 206 -5.48 4.97 13.12
CA SER A 206 -4.82 3.66 13.04
C SER A 206 -5.81 2.54 12.71
N VAL A 207 -5.57 1.82 11.61
CA VAL A 207 -6.38 0.67 11.19
C VAL A 207 -6.42 -0.38 12.29
N GLU A 208 -5.29 -0.65 12.94
CA GLU A 208 -5.15 -1.67 13.96
C GLU A 208 -5.88 -1.28 15.26
N LYS A 209 -5.80 -0.01 15.69
CA LYS A 209 -6.58 0.43 16.86
C LYS A 209 -8.07 0.39 16.57
N ASP A 210 -8.50 0.83 15.39
CA ASP A 210 -9.90 0.78 14.96
C ASP A 210 -10.38 -0.67 14.90
N ARG A 211 -9.56 -1.59 14.37
CA ARG A 211 -9.85 -3.04 14.36
C ARG A 211 -10.02 -3.57 15.78
N ARG A 212 -9.11 -3.25 16.70
CA ARG A 212 -9.21 -3.66 18.12
C ARG A 212 -10.45 -3.09 18.80
N ALA A 213 -10.82 -1.84 18.51
CA ALA A 213 -12.03 -1.22 19.04
C ALA A 213 -13.28 -1.94 18.54
N PHE A 214 -13.37 -2.18 17.23
CA PHE A 214 -14.44 -2.94 16.59
C PHE A 214 -14.57 -4.35 17.16
N GLU A 215 -13.45 -5.08 17.31
CA GLU A 215 -13.47 -6.43 17.87
C GLU A 215 -13.89 -6.48 19.35
N ARG A 216 -13.58 -5.45 20.14
CA ARG A 216 -14.05 -5.34 21.53
C ARG A 216 -15.54 -5.05 21.60
N GLU A 217 -16.02 -4.13 20.76
CA GLU A 217 -17.44 -3.78 20.67
C GLU A 217 -18.28 -4.98 20.23
N HIS A 218 -17.81 -5.72 19.23
CA HIS A 218 -18.51 -6.85 18.63
C HIS A 218 -18.01 -8.22 19.11
N ALA A 219 -17.44 -8.28 20.32
CA ALA A 219 -16.83 -9.50 20.86
C ALA A 219 -17.85 -10.67 21.00
N THR A 220 -19.12 -10.33 21.17
CA THR A 220 -20.25 -11.27 21.32
C THR A 220 -21.14 -11.35 20.10
N ASP A 221 -20.77 -10.71 19.00
CA ASP A 221 -21.58 -10.67 17.78
C ASP A 221 -21.07 -11.64 16.73
N TRP A 222 -21.96 -12.06 15.84
CA TRP A 222 -21.61 -12.91 14.70
C TRP A 222 -21.05 -12.03 13.58
N ILE A 223 -19.75 -12.15 13.33
CA ILE A 223 -19.07 -11.35 12.28
C ILE A 223 -18.78 -12.24 11.08
N VAL A 224 -19.20 -11.78 9.91
CA VAL A 224 -19.00 -12.49 8.64
C VAL A 224 -17.50 -12.60 8.32
N VAL A 225 -17.05 -13.82 8.04
CA VAL A 225 -15.68 -14.16 7.64
C VAL A 225 -15.57 -14.64 6.21
N SER A 226 -16.68 -15.07 5.62
CA SER A 226 -16.78 -15.49 4.21
C SER A 226 -18.20 -15.30 3.73
N ALA A 227 -18.37 -14.89 2.48
CA ALA A 227 -19.68 -14.66 1.89
C ALA A 227 -19.70 -15.08 0.42
N ILE A 228 -20.85 -15.57 -0.04
CA ILE A 228 -21.09 -15.94 -1.44
C ILE A 228 -22.51 -15.58 -1.82
N THR A 229 -22.71 -15.12 -3.06
CA THR A 229 -24.06 -14.96 -3.61
C THR A 229 -24.74 -16.33 -3.67
N SER A 230 -25.92 -16.46 -3.08
CA SER A 230 -26.62 -17.74 -3.05
C SER A 230 -27.33 -18.00 -4.38
N SER A 231 -27.00 -19.11 -5.03
CA SER A 231 -27.77 -19.67 -6.15
C SER A 231 -29.08 -20.33 -5.69
N ARG A 232 -29.19 -20.63 -4.39
CA ARG A 232 -30.31 -21.36 -3.77
C ARG A 232 -31.40 -20.43 -3.27
N GLN A 233 -31.03 -19.23 -2.82
CA GLN A 233 -31.93 -18.22 -2.26
C GLN A 233 -31.77 -16.92 -3.04
N LYS A 234 -32.70 -16.68 -3.99
CA LYS A 234 -32.61 -15.55 -4.90
C LYS A 234 -32.61 -14.22 -4.14
N GLY A 235 -31.63 -13.35 -4.44
CA GLY A 235 -31.48 -12.05 -3.81
C GLY A 235 -30.80 -12.07 -2.43
N MET A 236 -30.24 -13.22 -2.02
CA MET A 236 -29.54 -13.39 -0.75
C MET A 236 -28.05 -13.65 -0.93
N ILE A 237 -27.28 -13.23 0.06
CA ILE A 237 -25.88 -13.58 0.28
C ILE A 237 -25.82 -14.60 1.41
N GLU A 238 -25.25 -15.77 1.13
CA GLU A 238 -24.92 -16.77 2.14
C GLU A 238 -23.63 -16.35 2.84
N CYS A 239 -23.75 -15.98 4.12
CA CYS A 239 -22.65 -15.51 4.95
C CYS A 239 -22.26 -16.57 5.96
N VAL A 240 -20.98 -16.94 6.01
CA VAL A 240 -20.39 -17.70 7.12
C VAL A 240 -19.83 -16.69 8.11
N ALA A 241 -20.30 -16.76 9.35
CA ALA A 241 -19.89 -15.89 10.44
C ALA A 241 -19.32 -16.67 11.63
N THR A 242 -18.49 -15.99 12.41
CA THR A 242 -17.88 -16.50 13.65
C THR A 242 -18.09 -15.47 14.75
N LEU A 243 -18.30 -15.94 15.99
CA LEU A 243 -18.45 -15.07 17.15
C LEU A 243 -17.16 -14.26 17.40
N GLY A 244 -17.26 -12.94 17.44
CA GLY A 244 -16.12 -12.03 17.65
C GLY A 244 -15.00 -12.19 16.60
N ARG A 245 -15.34 -12.65 15.38
CA ARG A 245 -14.41 -12.86 14.25
C ARG A 245 -13.27 -13.85 14.54
N LYS A 246 -13.43 -14.75 15.51
CA LYS A 246 -12.40 -15.74 15.85
C LYS A 246 -12.11 -16.68 14.67
N ARG A 247 -10.83 -16.90 14.36
CA ARG A 247 -10.37 -17.76 13.24
C ARG A 247 -9.61 -19.01 13.67
N ALA A 248 -9.59 -19.31 14.97
CA ALA A 248 -8.87 -20.48 15.49
C ALA A 248 -9.50 -21.80 14.99
N PRO A 249 -8.72 -22.87 14.81
CA PRO A 249 -9.25 -24.20 14.54
C PRO A 249 -10.31 -24.59 15.58
N GLY A 250 -11.45 -25.13 15.11
CA GLY A 250 -12.56 -25.50 15.99
C GLY A 250 -13.47 -24.35 16.44
N THR A 251 -13.23 -23.11 15.98
CA THR A 251 -14.16 -22.01 16.22
C THR A 251 -15.53 -22.33 15.60
N GLU A 252 -16.59 -22.13 16.39
CA GLU A 252 -17.96 -22.27 15.90
C GLU A 252 -18.21 -21.31 14.74
N LYS A 253 -18.71 -21.86 13.63
CA LYS A 253 -19.14 -21.10 12.47
C LYS A 253 -20.62 -21.32 12.26
N ARG A 254 -21.36 -20.24 12.04
CA ARG A 254 -22.77 -20.28 11.66
C ARG A 254 -22.95 -19.64 10.30
N ARG A 255 -23.98 -20.11 9.59
CA ARG A 255 -24.38 -19.53 8.32
C ARG A 255 -25.61 -18.68 8.49
N PHE A 256 -25.68 -17.60 7.73
CA PHE A 256 -26.79 -16.67 7.72
C PHE A 256 -27.15 -16.29 6.28
N LEU A 257 -28.42 -15.96 6.04
CA LEU A 257 -28.84 -15.30 4.81
C LEU A 257 -28.98 -13.80 5.08
N VAL A 258 -28.25 -13.01 4.31
CA VAL A 258 -28.30 -11.55 4.34
C VAL A 258 -28.84 -11.05 3.00
N PRO A 259 -29.81 -10.13 2.94
CA PRO A 259 -30.26 -9.54 1.68
C PRO A 259 -29.11 -8.93 0.88
N ALA A 260 -29.06 -9.15 -0.43
CA ALA A 260 -27.94 -8.69 -1.26
C ALA A 260 -27.78 -7.17 -1.33
N GLY A 261 -28.86 -6.40 -1.14
CA GLY A 261 -28.78 -4.94 -1.05
C GLY A 261 -28.35 -4.43 0.34
N GLU A 262 -28.28 -5.30 1.34
CA GLU A 262 -27.83 -4.96 2.70
C GLU A 262 -26.38 -5.38 2.95
N TYR A 263 -25.94 -6.48 2.34
CA TYR A 263 -24.57 -6.95 2.52
C TYR A 263 -23.56 -6.05 1.82
N GLU A 264 -22.76 -5.34 2.62
CA GLU A 264 -21.57 -4.62 2.16
C GLU A 264 -20.34 -5.16 2.89
N VAL A 265 -19.27 -5.40 2.13
CA VAL A 265 -17.99 -5.81 2.72
C VAL A 265 -17.38 -4.61 3.46
N GLY A 266 -17.72 -4.47 4.74
CA GLY A 266 -17.16 -3.47 5.63
C GLY A 266 -15.67 -3.72 5.92
N ARG A 267 -14.95 -2.67 6.29
CA ARG A 267 -13.50 -2.69 6.57
C ARG A 267 -13.07 -3.78 7.56
N PHE A 268 -13.88 -4.02 8.60
CA PHE A 268 -13.60 -5.02 9.64
C PHE A 268 -14.51 -6.26 9.60
N GLY A 269 -15.39 -6.33 8.60
CA GLY A 269 -16.41 -7.36 8.45
C GLY A 269 -17.83 -6.80 8.54
N PHE A 270 -18.79 -7.66 8.22
CA PHE A 270 -20.21 -7.38 8.35
C PHE A 270 -20.72 -8.03 9.65
N VAL A 271 -21.40 -7.27 10.50
CA VAL A 271 -22.01 -7.77 11.73
C VAL A 271 -23.40 -8.29 11.41
N ILE A 272 -23.66 -9.55 11.76
CA ILE A 272 -24.97 -10.16 11.63
C ILE A 272 -25.89 -9.61 12.73
N ASP A 273 -27.07 -9.18 12.32
CA ASP A 273 -28.18 -8.82 13.19
C ASP A 273 -29.10 -10.05 13.36
N PRO A 274 -29.12 -10.72 14.52
CA PRO A 274 -29.90 -11.95 14.72
C PRO A 274 -31.41 -11.76 14.57
N ASP A 275 -31.92 -10.53 14.72
CA ASP A 275 -33.36 -10.24 14.58
C ASP A 275 -33.76 -10.09 13.11
N ARG A 276 -32.79 -9.85 12.22
CA ARG A 276 -33.02 -9.61 10.78
C ARG A 276 -32.43 -10.68 9.88
N HIS A 277 -31.34 -11.34 10.29
CA HIS A 277 -30.58 -12.28 9.48
C HIS A 277 -30.78 -13.70 10.00
N GLN A 278 -31.46 -14.52 9.20
CA GLN A 278 -31.84 -15.87 9.61
C GLN A 278 -30.66 -16.83 9.52
N VAL A 279 -30.51 -17.69 10.53
CA VAL A 279 -29.58 -18.81 10.50
C VAL A 279 -29.96 -19.76 9.36
N TYR A 280 -28.97 -20.14 8.55
CA TYR A 280 -29.19 -20.94 7.34
C TYR A 280 -28.60 -22.35 7.45
N GLY A 281 -29.49 -23.34 7.59
CA GLY A 281 -29.16 -24.77 7.61
C GLY A 281 -29.23 -25.47 6.24
N GLY A 282 -29.66 -24.78 5.18
CA GLY A 282 -29.97 -25.41 3.88
C GLY A 282 -28.76 -25.73 2.99
N PRO A 283 -28.98 -26.22 1.75
CA PRO A 283 -27.92 -26.50 0.79
C PRO A 283 -27.00 -25.30 0.59
N SER A 284 -25.69 -25.55 0.51
CA SER A 284 -24.65 -24.53 0.46
C SER A 284 -24.01 -24.46 -0.91
N ASP A 285 -23.65 -23.24 -1.33
CA ASP A 285 -22.75 -23.06 -2.48
C ASP A 285 -21.27 -23.02 -2.05
N PHE A 286 -20.96 -23.08 -0.75
CA PHE A 286 -19.60 -23.30 -0.28
C PHE A 286 -19.18 -24.76 -0.48
N VAL A 287 -18.12 -24.94 -1.28
CA VAL A 287 -17.51 -26.26 -1.51
C VAL A 287 -17.00 -26.85 -0.19
N GLY A 288 -17.46 -28.06 0.15
CA GLY A 288 -17.00 -28.80 1.33
C GLY A 288 -17.73 -28.47 2.64
N TRP A 289 -18.79 -27.64 2.62
CA TRP A 289 -19.58 -27.37 3.82
C TRP A 289 -20.50 -28.56 4.16
N GLN A 290 -20.00 -29.49 4.98
CA GLN A 290 -20.84 -30.47 5.65
C GLN A 290 -21.37 -29.84 6.93
N GLY A 291 -22.61 -29.35 6.91
CA GLY A 291 -23.28 -28.83 8.10
C GLY A 291 -23.24 -29.88 9.21
N ARG A 292 -22.60 -29.58 10.34
CA ARG A 292 -22.87 -30.32 11.56
C ARG A 292 -24.24 -29.86 12.05
N ALA A 293 -25.26 -30.59 11.64
CA ALA A 293 -26.57 -30.53 12.27
C ALA A 293 -26.45 -31.15 13.66
N SER A 294 -26.65 -30.35 14.70
CA SER A 294 -27.23 -30.70 16.00
C SER A 294 -27.50 -29.40 16.75
#